data_AF-A0A0B8QKV6-F1
#
_entry.id   AF-A0A0B8QKV6-F1
#
_cell.length_a   1.000
_cell.length_b   1.000
_cell.length_c   1.000
_cell.angle_alpha   90.00
_cell.angle_beta   90.00
_cell.angle_gamma   90.00
#
_symmetry.space_group_name_H-M   'P 1'
#
loop_
_entity.id
_entity.type
_entity.pdbx_description
1 polymer ?
#
loop_
_entity_poly.entity_id
_entity_poly.type
_entity_poly.pdbx_seq_one_letter_code
_entity_poly.pdbx_strand_id
1 'polypeptide(L)'
;MCGEVERKGGRVNYKNNGDGTQSPYELNINYLSAITEPSDSIDTKVAKFVAAQSILLSFIGVPAIYYHSFLGSENDVQGMLDSGINRRINREKFALDAIEQELEQAGSLRNGVYSKLTELLSIRKQQQAFSPSSSQQVLELGDGLFGLKRGEGAEAIYFVVNITEKSQQVTLPQGGSDLVSGQAMDAQFELNPYQFVWLKQQ
;
A
#
# COMPACT_ATOMS: atom_id res chain seq x y z
N MET A 1 -9.94 8.64 14.03
CA MET A 1 -8.83 9.00 13.13
C MET A 1 -7.77 9.84 13.82
N CYS A 2 -8.08 11.06 14.32
CA CYS A 2 -7.09 11.91 15.00
C CYS A 2 -6.39 11.23 16.20
N GLY A 3 -7.14 10.61 17.10
CA GLY A 3 -6.57 9.89 18.24
C GLY A 3 -5.66 8.73 17.83
N GLU A 4 -5.97 8.02 16.73
CA GLU A 4 -5.10 6.96 16.19
C GLU A 4 -3.79 7.52 15.64
N VAL A 5 -3.85 8.68 14.96
CA VAL A 5 -2.65 9.36 14.47
C VAL A 5 -1.73 9.73 15.63
N GLU A 6 -2.27 10.33 16.69
CA GLU A 6 -1.49 10.74 17.87
C GLU A 6 -0.95 9.52 18.62
N ARG A 7 -1.75 8.47 18.80
CA ARG A 7 -1.34 7.18 19.40
C ARG A 7 -0.16 6.56 18.65
N LYS A 8 -0.13 6.68 17.32
CA LYS A 8 0.93 6.18 16.44
C LYS A 8 2.11 7.16 16.29
N GLY A 9 2.18 8.20 17.13
CA GLY A 9 3.29 9.16 17.17
C GLY A 9 3.16 10.34 16.21
N GLY A 10 2.09 10.41 15.42
CA GLY A 10 1.76 11.54 14.56
C GLY A 10 1.29 12.78 15.32
N ARG A 11 0.97 13.85 14.57
CA ARG A 11 0.43 15.11 15.10
C ARG A 11 -0.73 15.61 14.26
N VAL A 12 -1.70 16.25 14.88
CA VAL A 12 -2.83 16.88 14.19
C VAL A 12 -2.71 18.40 14.27
N ASN A 13 -2.71 19.06 13.11
CA ASN A 13 -2.85 20.51 13.07
C ASN A 13 -4.33 20.86 13.02
N TYR A 14 -4.74 21.80 13.87
CA TYR A 14 -6.11 22.27 13.97
C TYR A 14 -6.24 23.68 13.43
N LYS A 15 -7.32 23.92 12.68
CA LYS A 15 -7.74 25.25 12.26
C LYS A 15 -8.73 25.80 13.30
N ASN A 16 -8.58 27.07 13.65
CA ASN A 16 -9.59 27.81 14.42
C ASN A 16 -10.73 28.23 13.51
N ASN A 17 -11.97 27.99 13.93
CA ASN A 17 -13.17 28.28 13.15
C ASN A 17 -13.71 29.71 13.37
N GLY A 18 -13.15 30.47 14.31
CA GLY A 18 -13.56 31.85 14.63
C GLY A 18 -14.70 31.96 15.64
N ASP A 19 -15.32 30.84 16.01
CA ASP A 19 -16.37 30.72 17.03
C ASP A 19 -15.85 30.09 18.35
N GLY A 20 -14.53 29.99 18.49
CA GLY A 20 -13.87 29.33 19.63
C GLY A 20 -13.72 27.81 19.47
N THR A 21 -14.29 27.21 18.43
CA THR A 21 -14.09 25.79 18.11
C THR A 21 -12.88 25.58 17.21
N GLN A 22 -12.42 24.33 17.16
CA GLN A 22 -11.33 23.89 16.31
C GLN A 22 -11.72 22.68 15.48
N SER A 23 -11.20 22.60 14.26
CA SER A 23 -11.37 21.43 13.39
C SER A 23 -10.01 20.92 12.90
N PRO A 24 -9.82 19.59 12.85
CA PRO A 24 -8.58 19.01 12.33
C PRO A 24 -8.45 19.36 10.84
N TYR A 25 -7.26 19.80 10.44
CA TYR A 25 -6.96 20.26 9.08
C TYR A 25 -5.87 19.41 8.41
N GLU A 26 -4.86 18.98 9.15
CA GLU A 26 -3.74 18.19 8.61
C GLU A 26 -3.33 17.10 9.58
N LEU A 27 -3.27 15.87 9.09
CA LEU A 27 -2.68 14.74 9.80
C LEU A 27 -1.21 14.62 9.40
N ASN A 28 -0.33 14.86 10.36
CA ASN A 28 1.11 14.74 10.18
C ASN A 28 1.52 13.34 10.65
N ILE A 29 1.60 12.42 9.70
CA ILE A 29 2.01 11.03 9.90
C ILE A 29 2.53 10.47 8.58
N ASN A 30 3.46 9.53 8.65
CA ASN A 30 3.87 8.72 7.52
C ASN A 30 2.78 7.70 7.17
N TYR A 31 2.56 7.44 5.88
CA TYR A 31 1.52 6.51 5.44
C TYR A 31 1.71 5.09 5.97
N LEU A 32 2.95 4.56 5.97
CA LEU A 32 3.25 3.24 6.51
C LEU A 32 2.89 3.19 7.99
N SER A 33 3.41 4.14 8.77
CA SER A 33 3.11 4.25 10.20
C SER A 33 1.62 4.46 10.48
N ALA A 34 0.84 5.05 9.56
CA ALA A 34 -0.60 5.24 9.75
C ALA A 34 -1.38 3.92 9.67
N ILE A 35 -0.98 3.00 8.78
CA ILE A 35 -1.72 1.77 8.49
C ILE A 35 -1.17 0.52 9.18
N THR A 36 0.01 0.62 9.80
CA THR A 36 0.60 -0.45 10.62
C THR A 36 0.52 -0.12 12.11
N GLU A 37 0.79 -1.10 12.96
CA GLU A 37 0.95 -0.92 14.40
C GLU A 37 2.43 -0.95 14.80
N PRO A 38 2.84 -0.22 15.85
CA PRO A 38 4.20 -0.33 16.39
C PRO A 38 4.57 -1.75 16.84
N SER A 39 3.57 -2.54 17.26
CA SER A 39 3.73 -3.94 17.67
C SER A 39 3.70 -4.95 16.52
N ASP A 40 3.40 -4.53 15.29
CA ASP A 40 3.44 -5.43 14.13
C ASP A 40 4.88 -5.91 13.90
N SER A 41 5.03 -7.17 13.52
CA SER A 41 6.31 -7.67 13.01
C SER A 41 6.67 -6.97 11.70
N ILE A 42 7.95 -7.02 11.32
CA ILE A 42 8.41 -6.46 10.03
C ILE A 42 7.59 -7.05 8.87
N ASP A 43 7.40 -8.37 8.86
CA ASP A 43 6.64 -9.06 7.80
C ASP A 43 5.19 -8.58 7.73
N THR A 44 4.53 -8.38 8.88
CA THR A 44 3.16 -7.84 8.93
C THR A 44 3.12 -6.40 8.42
N LYS A 45 4.09 -5.56 8.79
CA LYS A 45 4.18 -4.19 8.28
C LYS A 45 4.36 -4.17 6.75
N VAL A 46 5.27 -4.99 6.23
CA VAL A 46 5.50 -5.14 4.79
C VAL A 46 4.23 -5.61 4.09
N ALA A 47 3.57 -6.66 4.59
CA ALA A 47 2.35 -7.20 3.99
C ALA A 47 1.23 -6.15 3.93
N LYS A 48 0.92 -5.48 5.05
CA LYS A 48 -0.08 -4.40 5.10
C LYS A 48 0.25 -3.28 4.12
N PHE A 49 1.51 -2.86 4.09
CA PHE A 49 1.91 -1.73 3.26
C PHE A 49 1.92 -2.06 1.77
N VAL A 50 2.44 -3.22 1.38
CA VAL A 50 2.44 -3.67 -0.02
C VAL A 50 1.01 -3.94 -0.49
N ALA A 51 0.11 -4.47 0.35
CA ALA A 51 -1.31 -4.60 0.04
C ALA A 51 -1.98 -3.25 -0.24
N ALA A 52 -1.68 -2.23 0.57
CA ALA A 52 -2.19 -0.88 0.33
C ALA A 52 -1.65 -0.28 -0.98
N GLN A 53 -0.36 -0.48 -1.28
CA GLN A 53 0.24 -0.03 -2.53
C GLN A 53 -0.26 -0.81 -3.74
N SER A 54 -0.62 -2.10 -3.59
CA SER A 54 -1.16 -2.90 -4.70
C SER A 54 -2.49 -2.34 -5.20
N ILE A 55 -3.29 -1.70 -4.34
CA ILE A 55 -4.49 -0.94 -4.74
C ILE A 55 -4.12 0.22 -5.68
N LEU A 56 -3.18 1.08 -5.26
CA LEU A 56 -2.67 2.20 -6.08
C LEU A 56 -2.11 1.71 -7.42
N LEU A 57 -1.34 0.61 -7.37
CA LEU A 57 -0.72 -0.01 -8.54
C LEU A 57 -1.69 -0.80 -9.42
N SER A 58 -2.94 -1.00 -9.01
CA SER A 58 -3.95 -1.71 -9.80
C SER A 58 -4.98 -0.78 -10.41
N PHE A 59 -5.13 0.43 -9.86
CA PHE A 59 -6.10 1.41 -10.32
C PHE A 59 -5.77 1.96 -11.73
N ILE A 60 -6.80 2.37 -12.44
CA ILE A 60 -6.71 3.06 -13.74
C ILE A 60 -6.00 4.41 -13.56
N GLY A 61 -5.10 4.71 -14.49
CA GLY A 61 -4.29 5.93 -14.48
C GLY A 61 -2.81 5.68 -14.25
N VAL A 62 -2.11 6.74 -13.85
CA VAL A 62 -0.67 6.74 -13.57
C VAL A 62 -0.46 6.78 -12.06
N PRO A 63 0.13 5.73 -11.45
CA PRO A 63 0.33 5.71 -10.01
C PRO A 63 1.38 6.76 -9.60
N ALA A 64 0.98 7.72 -8.77
CA ALA A 64 1.89 8.69 -8.16
C ALA A 64 2.38 8.16 -6.82
N ILE A 65 3.59 7.60 -6.81
CA ILE A 65 4.19 6.99 -5.61
C ILE A 65 5.02 8.03 -4.88
N TYR A 66 4.68 8.31 -3.62
CA TYR A 66 5.50 9.15 -2.77
C TYR A 66 6.82 8.45 -2.42
N TYR A 67 7.96 9.14 -2.53
CA TYR A 67 9.27 8.48 -2.40
C TYR A 67 9.48 7.85 -1.01
N HIS A 68 8.96 8.43 0.08
CA HIS A 68 9.02 7.78 1.40
C HIS A 68 8.20 6.49 1.47
N SER A 69 7.08 6.41 0.76
CA SER A 69 6.32 5.17 0.61
C SER A 69 7.15 4.14 -0.15
N PHE A 70 7.79 4.54 -1.26
CA PHE A 70 8.63 3.65 -2.04
C PHE A 70 9.83 3.11 -1.25
N LEU A 71 10.42 3.95 -0.39
CA LEU A 71 11.58 3.62 0.46
C LEU A 71 11.21 3.00 1.81
N GLY A 72 9.94 2.67 2.06
CA GLY A 72 9.48 2.05 3.31
C GLY A 72 9.78 2.87 4.57
N SER A 73 9.67 4.20 4.50
CA SER A 73 9.97 5.07 5.64
C SER A 73 8.88 5.01 6.70
N GLU A 74 9.26 5.18 7.96
CA GLU A 74 8.33 5.40 9.07
C GLU A 74 8.27 6.89 9.45
N ASN A 75 7.66 7.21 10.60
CA ASN A 75 7.64 8.56 11.17
C ASN A 75 9.06 9.02 11.57
N ASP A 76 9.52 10.15 11.04
CA ASP A 76 10.70 10.89 11.50
C ASP A 76 10.34 11.78 12.69
N VAL A 77 10.15 11.13 13.85
CA VAL A 77 9.76 11.82 15.09
C VAL A 77 10.84 12.81 15.52
N GLN A 78 12.11 12.45 15.39
CA GLN A 78 13.21 13.31 15.81
C GLN A 78 13.31 14.56 14.93
N GLY A 79 13.25 14.43 13.60
CA GLY A 79 13.27 15.57 12.69
C GLY A 79 12.06 16.50 12.84
N MET A 80 10.91 15.96 13.23
CA MET A 80 9.76 16.76 13.67
C MET A 80 10.07 17.54 14.95
N LEU A 81 10.55 16.89 15.99
CA LEU A 81 10.86 17.51 17.29
C LEU A 81 11.92 18.60 17.16
N ASP A 82 13.04 18.31 16.50
CA ASP A 82 14.18 19.23 16.33
C ASP A 82 13.78 20.50 15.57
N SER A 83 12.80 20.39 14.67
CA SER A 83 12.34 21.51 13.86
C SER A 83 11.18 22.30 14.46
N GLY A 84 10.43 21.71 15.39
CA GLY A 84 9.14 22.23 15.85
C GLY A 84 8.04 22.26 14.78
N ILE A 85 8.23 21.60 13.63
CA ILE A 85 7.31 21.61 12.50
C ILE A 85 6.70 20.22 12.31
N ASN A 86 5.43 20.04 12.67
CA ASN A 86 4.72 18.75 12.66
C ASN A 86 4.87 17.98 11.33
N ARG A 87 4.71 18.67 10.19
CA ARG A 87 4.79 18.04 8.85
C ARG A 87 6.17 17.50 8.47
N ARG A 88 7.22 17.74 9.26
CA ARG A 88 8.54 17.12 8.98
C ARG A 88 8.57 15.63 9.32
N ILE A 89 7.60 15.14 10.10
CA ILE A 89 7.51 13.72 10.49
C ILE A 89 7.41 12.75 9.30
N ASN A 90 6.98 13.20 8.12
CA ASN A 90 6.90 12.39 6.90
C ASN A 90 7.72 12.97 5.74
N ARG A 91 8.79 13.71 6.07
CA ARG A 91 9.69 14.42 5.13
C ARG A 91 11.16 14.30 5.56
N GLU A 92 11.54 13.13 6.05
CA GLU A 92 12.92 12.82 6.41
C GLU A 92 13.87 13.09 5.23
N LYS A 93 15.05 13.63 5.54
CA LYS A 93 16.10 13.84 4.53
C LYS A 93 17.15 12.74 4.68
N PHE A 94 17.38 12.02 3.61
CA PHE A 94 18.35 10.93 3.59
C PHE A 94 19.74 11.41 3.17
N ALA A 95 20.76 10.88 3.84
CA ALA A 95 22.09 10.77 3.24
C ALA A 95 22.08 9.57 2.28
N LEU A 96 22.59 9.75 1.06
CA LEU A 96 22.52 8.73 0.00
C LEU A 96 23.13 7.40 0.43
N ASP A 97 24.39 7.43 0.89
CA ASP A 97 25.11 6.22 1.30
C ASP A 97 24.40 5.45 2.42
N ALA A 98 23.72 6.16 3.33
CA ALA A 98 22.99 5.54 4.42
C ALA A 98 21.73 4.83 3.93
N ILE A 99 20.92 5.50 3.09
CA ILE A 99 19.69 4.88 2.58
C ILE A 99 19.98 3.71 1.65
N GLU A 100 21.06 3.77 0.85
CA GLU A 100 21.48 2.63 0.02
C GLU A 100 21.79 1.40 0.87
N GLN A 101 22.55 1.57 1.96
CA GLN A 101 22.85 0.47 2.90
C GLN A 101 21.59 -0.09 3.57
N GLU A 102 20.67 0.77 4.00
CA GLU A 102 19.41 0.34 4.63
C GLU A 102 18.50 -0.45 3.68
N LEU A 103 18.50 -0.07 2.39
CA LEU A 103 17.74 -0.77 1.34
C LEU A 103 18.32 -2.14 1.02
N GLU A 104 19.63 -2.34 1.18
CA GLU A 104 20.30 -3.63 0.96
C GLU A 104 20.26 -4.55 2.19
N GLN A 105 19.92 -4.02 3.37
CA GLN A 105 19.86 -4.80 4.59
C GLN A 105 18.71 -5.82 4.57
N ALA A 106 19.03 -7.08 4.25
CA ALA A 106 18.07 -8.17 4.20
C ALA A 106 17.29 -8.31 5.52
N GLY A 107 15.97 -8.48 5.39
CA GLY A 107 15.05 -8.58 6.54
C GLY A 107 14.70 -7.25 7.19
N SER A 108 15.22 -6.11 6.72
CA SER A 108 14.78 -4.79 7.15
C SER A 108 13.41 -4.42 6.55
N LEU A 109 12.67 -3.55 7.23
CA LEU A 109 11.40 -3.03 6.73
C LEU A 109 11.56 -2.31 5.38
N ARG A 110 12.58 -1.47 5.25
CA ARG A 110 12.86 -0.73 4.01
C ARG A 110 13.17 -1.68 2.86
N ASN A 111 14.05 -2.66 3.09
CA ASN A 111 14.38 -3.68 2.09
C ASN A 111 13.14 -4.45 1.64
N GLY A 112 12.28 -4.89 2.58
CA GLY A 112 11.06 -5.62 2.27
C GLY A 112 10.07 -4.82 1.43
N VAL A 113 9.79 -3.57 1.82
CA VAL A 113 8.89 -2.68 1.08
C VAL A 113 9.46 -2.35 -0.30
N TYR A 114 10.71 -1.87 -0.36
CA TYR A 114 11.34 -1.43 -1.60
C TYR A 114 11.42 -2.55 -2.63
N SER A 115 11.87 -3.73 -2.21
CA SER A 115 12.02 -4.89 -3.11
C SER A 115 10.67 -5.32 -3.67
N LYS A 116 9.63 -5.40 -2.83
CA LYS A 116 8.28 -5.80 -3.26
C LYS A 116 7.62 -4.78 -4.17
N LEU A 117 7.76 -3.48 -3.90
CA LEU A 117 7.22 -2.45 -4.80
C LEU A 117 7.95 -2.44 -6.14
N THR A 118 9.27 -2.64 -6.14
CA THR A 118 10.07 -2.74 -7.37
C THR A 118 9.65 -3.94 -8.23
N GLU A 119 9.41 -5.08 -7.61
CA GLU A 119 8.87 -6.29 -8.25
C GLU A 119 7.50 -6.02 -8.88
N LEU A 120 6.56 -5.46 -8.12
CA LEU A 120 5.20 -5.14 -8.62
C LEU A 120 5.22 -4.13 -9.77
N LEU A 121 6.06 -3.09 -9.69
CA LEU A 121 6.22 -2.12 -10.78
C LEU A 121 6.77 -2.78 -12.05
N SER A 122 7.73 -3.71 -11.89
CA SER A 122 8.31 -4.46 -13.00
C SER A 122 7.28 -5.36 -13.67
N ILE A 123 6.43 -6.03 -12.89
CA ILE A 123 5.31 -6.83 -13.41
C ILE A 123 4.29 -5.92 -14.09
N ARG A 124 3.86 -4.83 -13.44
CA ARG A 124 2.85 -3.89 -13.96
C ARG A 124 3.23 -3.35 -15.33
N LYS A 125 4.50 -2.98 -15.51
CA LYS A 125 5.03 -2.43 -16.77
C LYS A 125 4.86 -3.39 -17.96
N GLN A 126 4.77 -4.69 -17.71
CA GLN A 126 4.65 -5.70 -18.75
C GLN A 126 3.20 -5.99 -19.17
N GLN A 127 2.20 -5.46 -18.44
CA GLN A 127 0.79 -5.79 -18.67
C GLN A 127 0.04 -4.64 -19.34
N GLN A 128 -0.50 -4.88 -20.53
CA GLN A 128 -1.31 -3.89 -21.25
C GLN A 128 -2.60 -3.53 -20.50
N ALA A 129 -3.19 -4.46 -19.74
CA ALA A 129 -4.36 -4.21 -18.90
C ALA A 129 -4.15 -3.07 -17.89
N PHE A 130 -2.90 -2.82 -17.46
CA PHE A 130 -2.58 -1.73 -16.54
C PHE A 130 -2.31 -0.38 -17.22
N SER A 131 -2.36 -0.30 -18.56
CA SER A 131 -2.29 0.98 -19.28
C SER A 131 -3.31 1.99 -18.72
N PRO A 132 -2.98 3.29 -18.63
CA PRO A 132 -3.93 4.33 -18.24
C PRO A 132 -5.19 4.40 -19.11
N SER A 133 -5.11 3.91 -20.36
CA SER A 133 -6.22 3.88 -21.31
C SER A 133 -7.07 2.61 -21.24
N SER A 134 -6.63 1.59 -20.49
CA SER A 134 -7.35 0.32 -20.37
C SER A 134 -8.54 0.47 -19.43
N SER A 135 -9.66 -0.18 -19.77
CA SER A 135 -10.88 -0.13 -18.97
C SER A 135 -10.68 -0.70 -17.56
N GLN A 136 -11.59 -0.30 -16.67
CA GLN A 136 -11.63 -0.75 -15.28
C GLN A 136 -13.07 -1.02 -14.87
N GLN A 137 -13.28 -2.12 -14.15
CA GLN A 137 -14.51 -2.44 -13.46
C GLN A 137 -14.21 -2.78 -11.99
N VAL A 138 -15.00 -2.24 -11.06
CA VAL A 138 -14.94 -2.64 -9.64
C VAL A 138 -15.71 -3.96 -9.46
N LEU A 139 -15.13 -4.88 -8.69
CA LEU A 139 -15.72 -6.19 -8.41
C LEU A 139 -16.51 -6.15 -7.09
N GLU A 140 -17.70 -6.73 -7.09
CA GLU A 140 -18.53 -6.88 -5.88
C GLU A 140 -18.14 -8.18 -5.15
N LEU A 141 -17.25 -8.07 -4.15
CA LEU A 141 -16.64 -9.23 -3.45
C LEU A 141 -16.95 -9.30 -1.94
N GLY A 142 -17.74 -8.35 -1.42
CA GLY A 142 -18.04 -8.21 0.02
C GLY A 142 -17.02 -7.36 0.78
N ASP A 143 -17.32 -7.06 2.05
CA ASP A 143 -16.65 -5.99 2.81
C ASP A 143 -15.17 -6.26 3.18
N GLY A 144 -14.74 -7.52 3.16
CA GLY A 144 -13.37 -7.92 3.50
C GLY A 144 -12.39 -7.91 2.32
N LEU A 145 -12.91 -7.73 1.10
CA LEU A 145 -12.16 -7.81 -0.14
C LEU A 145 -12.36 -6.54 -0.95
N PHE A 146 -11.30 -6.11 -1.62
CA PHE A 146 -11.40 -5.12 -2.68
C PHE A 146 -10.88 -5.73 -3.98
N GLY A 147 -11.57 -5.50 -5.09
CA GLY A 147 -11.16 -6.06 -6.37
C GLY A 147 -11.49 -5.19 -7.57
N LEU A 148 -10.66 -5.34 -8.59
CA LEU A 148 -10.78 -4.66 -9.87
C LEU A 148 -10.58 -5.67 -11.01
N LYS A 149 -11.34 -5.53 -12.08
CA LYS A 149 -10.97 -6.07 -13.39
C LYS A 149 -10.36 -4.94 -14.21
N ARG A 150 -9.15 -5.16 -14.73
CA ARG A 150 -8.43 -4.24 -15.62
C ARG A 150 -8.33 -4.84 -17.02
N GLY A 151 -8.64 -4.03 -18.03
CA GLY A 151 -8.65 -4.47 -19.43
C GLY A 151 -9.80 -5.44 -19.75
N GLU A 152 -9.74 -6.01 -20.96
CA GLU A 152 -10.82 -6.83 -21.54
C GLU A 152 -10.25 -8.06 -22.25
N GLY A 153 -11.12 -9.03 -22.51
CA GLY A 153 -10.76 -10.27 -23.20
C GLY A 153 -9.70 -11.09 -22.45
N ALA A 154 -8.86 -11.80 -23.21
CA ALA A 154 -7.83 -12.70 -22.70
C ALA A 154 -6.70 -11.99 -21.94
N GLU A 155 -6.52 -10.69 -22.15
CA GLU A 155 -5.49 -9.89 -21.47
C GLU A 155 -5.99 -9.26 -20.17
N ALA A 156 -7.25 -9.50 -19.80
CA ALA A 156 -7.83 -8.95 -18.58
C ALA A 156 -7.13 -9.50 -17.32
N ILE A 157 -6.90 -8.60 -16.36
CA ILE A 157 -6.33 -8.94 -15.05
C ILE A 157 -7.38 -8.69 -13.98
N TYR A 158 -7.59 -9.70 -13.14
CA TYR A 158 -8.39 -9.61 -11.93
C TYR A 158 -7.44 -9.34 -10.76
N PHE A 159 -7.49 -8.12 -10.25
CA PHE A 159 -6.87 -7.75 -8.98
C PHE A 159 -7.86 -8.02 -7.85
N VAL A 160 -7.42 -8.73 -6.82
CA VAL A 160 -8.16 -8.90 -5.56
C VAL A 160 -7.19 -8.77 -4.40
N VAL A 161 -7.55 -8.01 -3.39
CA VAL A 161 -6.80 -7.84 -2.14
C VAL A 161 -7.70 -8.09 -0.94
N ASN A 162 -7.19 -8.84 0.03
CA ASN A 162 -7.77 -8.94 1.36
C ASN A 162 -7.34 -7.74 2.20
N ILE A 163 -8.30 -6.96 2.68
CA ILE A 163 -8.02 -5.75 3.48
C ILE A 163 -8.19 -5.99 4.99
N THR A 164 -8.33 -7.24 5.40
CA THR A 164 -8.61 -7.65 6.77
C THR A 164 -7.48 -8.47 7.38
N GLU A 165 -7.53 -8.66 8.70
CA GLU A 165 -6.63 -9.53 9.46
C GLU A 165 -7.06 -11.02 9.45
N LYS A 166 -8.10 -11.38 8.70
CA LYS A 166 -8.64 -12.74 8.63
C LYS A 166 -8.58 -13.24 7.19
N SER A 167 -8.40 -14.55 7.00
CA SER A 167 -8.51 -15.13 5.66
C SER A 167 -9.89 -14.86 5.04
N GLN A 168 -9.91 -14.59 3.73
CA GLN A 168 -11.12 -14.30 2.97
C GLN A 168 -11.24 -15.24 1.78
N GLN A 169 -12.44 -15.78 1.55
CA GLN A 169 -12.74 -16.61 0.40
C GLN A 169 -13.05 -15.73 -0.81
N VAL A 170 -12.41 -16.02 -1.94
CA VAL A 170 -12.60 -15.32 -3.20
C VAL A 170 -13.25 -16.27 -4.19
N THR A 171 -14.24 -15.78 -4.93
CA THR A 171 -14.81 -16.46 -6.09
C THR A 171 -14.76 -15.52 -7.29
N LEU A 172 -14.00 -15.91 -8.31
CA LEU A 172 -13.92 -15.22 -9.60
C LEU A 172 -14.63 -16.05 -10.68
N PRO A 173 -14.95 -15.46 -11.85
CA PRO A 173 -15.61 -16.19 -12.93
C PRO A 173 -14.82 -17.41 -13.44
N GLN A 174 -13.48 -17.36 -13.37
CA GLN A 174 -12.57 -18.43 -13.77
C GLN A 174 -11.22 -18.25 -13.06
N GLY A 175 -10.44 -19.33 -13.01
CA GLY A 175 -9.07 -19.33 -12.54
C GLY A 175 -8.10 -18.68 -13.52
N GLY A 176 -6.81 -18.76 -13.20
CA GLY A 176 -5.76 -18.18 -14.04
C GLY A 176 -4.37 -18.32 -13.41
N SER A 177 -3.43 -17.54 -13.92
CA SER A 177 -2.08 -17.44 -13.35
C SER A 177 -1.96 -16.14 -12.57
N ASP A 178 -1.58 -16.23 -11.30
CA ASP A 178 -1.25 -15.06 -10.50
C ASP A 178 0.13 -14.54 -10.92
N LEU A 179 0.16 -13.33 -11.45
CA LEU A 179 1.38 -12.69 -11.94
C LEU A 179 2.36 -12.34 -10.81
N VAL A 180 1.90 -12.26 -9.56
CA VAL A 180 2.73 -11.91 -8.40
C VAL A 180 3.47 -13.13 -7.87
N SER A 181 2.79 -14.25 -7.63
CA SER A 181 3.40 -15.49 -7.15
C SER A 181 3.90 -16.43 -8.26
N GLY A 182 3.43 -16.24 -9.50
CA GLY A 182 3.65 -17.15 -10.62
C GLY A 182 2.83 -18.45 -10.54
N GLN A 183 1.96 -18.60 -9.54
CA GLN A 183 1.19 -19.82 -9.33
C GLN A 183 -0.10 -19.84 -10.17
N ALA A 184 -0.52 -21.04 -10.59
CA ALA A 184 -1.86 -21.24 -11.12
C ALA A 184 -2.86 -21.28 -9.97
N MET A 185 -4.02 -20.63 -10.15
CA MET A 185 -5.08 -20.57 -9.15
C MET A 185 -6.41 -20.95 -9.78
N ASP A 186 -7.22 -21.69 -9.02
CA ASP A 186 -8.59 -21.99 -9.38
C ASP A 186 -9.48 -20.73 -9.30
N ALA A 187 -10.72 -20.85 -9.78
CA ALA A 187 -11.71 -19.77 -9.70
C ALA A 187 -12.11 -19.45 -8.24
N GLN A 188 -11.95 -20.42 -7.34
CA GLN A 188 -12.22 -20.29 -5.91
C GLN A 188 -10.94 -20.52 -5.13
N PHE A 189 -10.57 -19.57 -4.29
CA PHE A 189 -9.34 -19.64 -3.50
C PHE A 189 -9.48 -18.81 -2.23
N GLU A 190 -8.53 -19.00 -1.32
CA GLU A 190 -8.43 -18.23 -0.09
C GLU A 190 -7.29 -17.21 -0.20
N LEU A 191 -7.54 -15.98 0.27
CA LEU A 191 -6.49 -14.99 0.51
C LEU A 191 -6.22 -14.87 2.01
N ASN A 192 -4.97 -15.07 2.39
CA ASN A 192 -4.49 -14.78 3.74
C ASN A 192 -4.63 -13.28 4.08
N PRO A 193 -4.52 -12.90 5.36
CA PRO A 193 -4.53 -11.49 5.76
C PRO A 193 -3.58 -10.63 4.92
N TYR A 194 -4.10 -9.54 4.35
CA TYR A 194 -3.35 -8.60 3.52
C TYR A 194 -2.73 -9.20 2.24
N GLN A 195 -3.07 -10.43 1.86
CA GLN A 195 -2.65 -11.01 0.60
C GLN A 195 -3.44 -10.39 -0.57
N PHE A 196 -2.81 -10.31 -1.73
CA PHE A 196 -3.45 -9.91 -2.97
C PHE A 196 -2.92 -10.75 -4.13
N VAL A 197 -3.64 -10.71 -5.24
CA VAL A 197 -3.30 -11.40 -6.49
C VAL A 197 -3.52 -10.48 -7.69
N TRP A 198 -2.74 -10.71 -8.75
CA TRP A 198 -3.01 -10.20 -10.09
C TRP A 198 -3.24 -11.39 -11.01
N LEU A 199 -4.48 -11.86 -11.05
CA LEU A 199 -4.84 -13.07 -11.78
C LEU A 199 -5.08 -12.75 -13.26
N LYS A 200 -4.18 -13.23 -14.12
CA LYS A 200 -4.36 -13.21 -15.58
C LYS A 200 -5.04 -14.49 -16.02
N GLN A 201 -6.15 -14.34 -16.74
CA GLN A 201 -6.93 -15.45 -17.23
C GLN A 201 -6.16 -16.24 -18.31
N GLN A 202 -6.32 -17.56 -18.30
CA GLN A 202 -5.86 -18.45 -19.39
C GLN A 202 -6.98 -18.67 -20.41
#